data_AF-A0A0S7XT19-F1
#
_entry.id   AF-A0A0S7XT19-F1
#
_cell.length_a   1.000
_cell.length_b   1.000
_cell.length_c   1.000
_cell.angle_alpha   90.00
_cell.angle_beta   90.00
_cell.angle_gamma   90.00
#
_symmetry.space_group_name_H-M   'P 1'
#
loop_
_entity.id
_entity.type
_entity.pdbx_description
1 polymer ?
#
loop_
_entity_poly.entity_id
_entity_poly.type
_entity_poly.pdbx_seq_one_letter_code
_entity_poly.pdbx_strand_id
1 'polypeptide(L)'
;MNSGDTAWILASAALVFIMTPGVALFYGGMARRKNILSILMQCFLIMCLISLQWVIYGYSLSFGPDAGHGIIGGLDWGGLKNVGLQPNPDYSSAIPHLAFMIFQAMFAIITPALIVGAFAERIKFSAFAILTLLWATFVYDPIAHWVWGTGGWLRNIGTLDFAGGIVVHVSSGVSALVMAILLGKRLGYEKQAFAPHNLPLTVLGGALLWFGWFGFNAGSA
;
A
#
# COMPACT_ATOMS: atom_id res chain seq x y z
N MET A 1 -3.16 26.97 4.98
CA MET A 1 -4.17 25.90 5.20
C MET A 1 -5.43 26.23 4.42
N ASN A 2 -5.84 25.34 3.53
CA ASN A 2 -7.01 25.47 2.65
C ASN A 2 -8.01 24.35 2.97
N SER A 3 -9.25 24.72 3.27
CA SER A 3 -10.30 23.76 3.64
C SER A 3 -10.75 22.89 2.46
N GLY A 4 -10.72 23.41 1.23
CA GLY A 4 -11.02 22.65 0.01
C GLY A 4 -9.99 21.56 -0.24
N ASP A 5 -8.71 21.90 -0.17
CA ASP A 5 -7.61 20.94 -0.35
C ASP A 5 -7.63 19.88 0.77
N THR A 6 -7.94 20.29 1.99
CA THR A 6 -8.08 19.38 3.14
C THR A 6 -9.28 18.43 2.97
N ALA A 7 -10.41 18.92 2.47
CA ALA A 7 -11.57 18.08 2.20
C ALA A 7 -11.28 17.08 1.08
N TRP A 8 -10.61 17.54 0.01
CA TRP A 8 -10.24 16.69 -1.12
C TRP A 8 -9.25 15.59 -0.74
N ILE A 9 -8.21 15.89 0.05
CA ILE A 9 -7.23 14.88 0.45
C ILE A 9 -7.85 13.82 1.37
N LEU A 10 -8.77 14.21 2.27
CA LEU A 10 -9.49 13.27 3.13
C LEU A 10 -10.49 12.41 2.34
N ALA A 11 -11.21 12.99 1.38
CA ALA A 11 -12.05 12.24 0.47
C ALA A 11 -11.22 11.26 -0.38
N SER A 12 -10.06 11.72 -0.86
CA SER A 12 -9.11 10.89 -1.61
C SER A 12 -8.60 9.73 -0.76
N ALA A 13 -8.26 9.95 0.52
CA ALA A 13 -7.88 8.87 1.43
C ALA A 13 -8.99 7.81 1.56
N ALA A 14 -10.26 8.23 1.69
CA ALA A 14 -11.38 7.29 1.73
C ALA A 14 -11.56 6.51 0.41
N LEU A 15 -11.32 7.16 -0.74
CA LEU A 15 -11.31 6.52 -2.05
C LEU A 15 -10.16 5.49 -2.18
N VAL A 16 -8.96 5.81 -1.73
CA VAL A 16 -7.86 4.84 -1.74
C VAL A 16 -8.13 3.68 -0.78
N PHE A 17 -8.72 3.95 0.39
CA PHE A 17 -9.09 2.92 1.34
C PHE A 17 -9.98 1.84 0.71
N ILE A 18 -10.98 2.23 -0.10
CA ILE A 18 -11.91 1.28 -0.75
C ILE A 18 -11.21 0.37 -1.76
N MET A 19 -10.02 0.75 -2.26
CA MET A 19 -9.25 -0.09 -3.18
C MET A 19 -8.83 -1.39 -2.51
N THR A 20 -8.54 -1.42 -1.20
CA THR A 20 -8.08 -2.67 -0.54
C THR A 20 -9.19 -3.73 -0.46
N PRO A 21 -10.43 -3.39 -0.06
CA PRO A 21 -11.59 -4.25 -0.30
C PRO A 21 -11.79 -4.59 -1.78
N GLY A 22 -11.59 -3.63 -2.70
CA GLY A 22 -11.65 -3.85 -4.15
C GLY A 22 -10.69 -4.95 -4.62
N VAL A 23 -9.44 -4.93 -4.16
CA VAL A 23 -8.43 -5.98 -4.39
C VAL A 23 -8.89 -7.32 -3.85
N ALA A 24 -9.47 -7.33 -2.66
CA ALA A 24 -9.95 -8.55 -2.03
C ALA A 24 -11.07 -9.21 -2.86
N LEU A 25 -11.99 -8.41 -3.42
CA LEU A 25 -13.05 -8.89 -4.32
C LEU A 25 -12.49 -9.29 -5.69
N PHE A 26 -11.54 -8.52 -6.22
CA PHE A 26 -10.89 -8.78 -7.51
C PHE A 26 -10.15 -10.12 -7.50
N TYR A 27 -9.20 -10.30 -6.58
CA TYR A 27 -8.48 -11.57 -6.43
C TYR A 27 -9.37 -12.67 -5.89
N GLY A 28 -10.31 -12.35 -5.00
CA GLY A 28 -11.30 -13.30 -4.50
C GLY A 28 -12.07 -13.96 -5.64
N GLY A 29 -12.64 -13.16 -6.56
CA GLY A 29 -13.39 -13.62 -7.72
C GLY A 29 -12.58 -14.50 -8.68
N MET A 30 -11.30 -14.18 -8.89
CA MET A 30 -10.38 -14.97 -9.71
C MET A 30 -9.86 -16.24 -9.01
N ALA A 31 -9.82 -16.25 -7.69
CA ALA A 31 -9.36 -17.40 -6.92
C ALA A 31 -10.40 -18.53 -6.89
N ARG A 32 -9.97 -19.71 -6.42
CA ARG A 32 -10.87 -20.84 -6.24
C ARG A 32 -11.84 -20.56 -5.09
N ARG A 33 -13.10 -21.00 -5.22
CA ARG A 33 -14.17 -20.78 -4.23
C ARG A 33 -13.76 -21.08 -2.78
N LYS A 34 -12.99 -22.15 -2.56
CA LYS A 34 -12.54 -22.56 -1.22
C LYS A 34 -11.59 -21.56 -0.54
N ASN A 35 -11.03 -20.61 -1.29
CA ASN A 35 -9.97 -19.72 -0.82
C ASN A 35 -10.38 -18.25 -0.73
N ILE A 36 -11.59 -17.90 -1.16
CA ILE A 36 -12.10 -16.52 -1.10
C ILE A 36 -12.01 -15.94 0.32
N LEU A 37 -12.39 -16.73 1.33
CA LEU A 37 -12.35 -16.29 2.73
C LEU A 37 -10.93 -15.97 3.17
N SER A 38 -9.94 -16.76 2.75
CA SER A 38 -8.54 -16.50 3.07
C SER A 38 -8.06 -15.17 2.48
N ILE A 39 -8.41 -14.86 1.24
CA ILE A 39 -8.00 -13.60 0.58
C ILE A 39 -8.65 -12.40 1.26
N LEU A 40 -9.94 -12.49 1.58
CA LEU A 40 -10.67 -11.44 2.32
C LEU A 40 -10.03 -11.18 3.68
N MET A 41 -9.74 -12.25 4.44
CA MET A 41 -9.10 -12.14 5.75
C MET A 41 -7.67 -11.59 5.67
N GLN A 42 -6.92 -11.93 4.63
CA GLN A 42 -5.58 -11.38 4.39
C GLN A 42 -5.61 -9.87 4.11
N CYS A 43 -6.53 -9.42 3.25
CA CYS A 43 -6.68 -7.99 2.96
C CYS A 43 -7.17 -7.21 4.21
N PHE A 44 -8.09 -7.78 4.98
CA PHE A 44 -8.52 -7.19 6.25
C PHE A 44 -7.37 -7.10 7.26
N LEU A 45 -6.58 -8.17 7.40
CA LEU A 45 -5.39 -8.16 8.25
C LEU A 45 -4.42 -7.06 7.82
N ILE A 46 -4.15 -6.90 6.53
CA ILE A 46 -3.26 -5.85 6.01
C ILE A 46 -3.77 -4.47 6.44
N MET A 47 -5.06 -4.18 6.27
CA MET A 47 -5.64 -2.90 6.68
C MET A 47 -5.38 -2.61 8.16
N CYS A 48 -5.57 -3.58 9.06
CA CYS A 48 -5.31 -3.38 10.48
C CYS A 48 -3.81 -3.31 10.82
N LEU A 49 -3.03 -4.28 10.32
CA LEU A 49 -1.63 -4.47 10.65
C LEU A 49 -0.78 -3.30 10.14
N ILE A 50 -0.99 -2.89 8.88
CA ILE A 50 -0.23 -1.80 8.28
C ILE A 50 -0.68 -0.46 8.84
N SER A 51 -1.96 -0.25 9.17
CA SER A 51 -2.37 0.97 9.87
C SER A 51 -1.64 1.15 11.20
N LEU A 52 -1.49 0.07 11.98
CA LEU A 52 -0.74 0.11 13.24
C LEU A 52 0.75 0.34 13.01
N GLN A 53 1.37 -0.43 12.10
CA GLN A 53 2.78 -0.26 11.77
C GLN A 53 3.09 1.15 11.29
N TRP A 54 2.24 1.71 10.42
CA TRP A 54 2.36 3.05 9.86
C TRP A 54 2.38 4.13 10.95
N VAL A 55 1.41 4.07 11.86
CA VAL A 55 1.29 5.03 12.98
C VAL A 55 2.45 4.91 13.97
N ILE A 56 2.89 3.69 14.27
CA ILE A 56 3.96 3.47 15.27
C ILE A 56 5.31 3.93 14.70
N TYR A 57 5.65 3.59 13.45
CA TYR A 57 6.94 4.00 12.87
C TYR A 57 6.96 4.14 11.36
N GLY A 58 6.10 3.47 10.59
CA GLY A 58 6.20 3.45 9.12
C GLY A 58 6.11 4.82 8.45
N TYR A 59 5.24 5.69 8.97
CA TYR A 59 5.15 7.07 8.52
C TYR A 59 6.47 7.83 8.76
N SER A 60 7.09 7.62 9.92
CA SER A 60 8.37 8.24 10.26
C SER A 60 9.51 7.72 9.38
N LEU A 61 9.57 6.41 9.12
CA LEU A 61 10.59 5.83 8.25
C LEU A 61 10.43 6.28 6.78
N SER A 62 9.20 6.54 6.34
CA SER A 62 8.91 6.98 4.96
C SER A 62 9.09 8.48 4.77
N PHE A 63 8.54 9.28 5.68
CA PHE A 63 8.38 10.74 5.53
C PHE A 63 9.05 11.56 6.64
N GLY A 64 9.61 10.93 7.67
CA GLY A 64 10.39 11.64 8.68
C GLY A 64 11.68 12.22 8.11
N PRO A 65 12.37 13.08 8.90
CA PRO A 65 13.67 13.61 8.53
C PRO A 65 14.62 12.49 8.11
N ASP A 66 15.38 12.71 7.02
CA ASP A 66 16.34 11.71 6.54
C ASP A 66 17.37 11.38 7.63
N ALA A 67 17.54 10.08 7.89
CA ALA A 67 18.50 9.54 8.86
C ALA A 67 19.42 8.49 8.22
N GLY A 68 19.29 8.27 6.92
CA GLY A 68 19.95 7.19 6.19
C GLY A 68 20.70 7.64 4.95
N HIS A 69 21.04 8.93 4.82
CA HIS A 69 21.65 9.51 3.62
C HIS A 69 20.80 9.27 2.37
N GLY A 70 19.49 9.47 2.50
CA GLY A 70 18.47 9.30 1.47
C GLY A 70 17.89 7.90 1.37
N ILE A 71 18.33 6.95 2.21
CA ILE A 71 17.86 5.56 2.19
C ILE A 71 16.64 5.34 3.10
N ILE A 72 16.54 6.03 4.23
CA ILE A 72 15.43 5.85 5.18
C ILE A 72 15.28 7.08 6.08
N GLY A 73 14.05 7.39 6.46
CA GLY A 73 13.75 8.39 7.47
C GLY A 73 14.07 7.92 8.89
N GLY A 74 14.20 8.88 9.81
CA GLY A 74 14.38 8.65 11.24
C GLY A 74 13.10 8.22 11.97
N LEU A 75 13.21 8.04 13.28
CA LEU A 75 12.06 7.72 14.16
C LEU A 75 11.51 8.95 14.89
N ASP A 76 11.88 10.16 14.46
CA ASP A 76 11.48 11.43 15.07
C ASP A 76 9.97 11.64 15.11
N TRP A 77 9.24 11.05 14.16
CA TRP A 77 7.78 11.08 14.06
C TRP A 77 7.12 9.74 14.44
N GLY A 78 7.87 8.84 15.07
CA GLY A 78 7.33 7.59 15.61
C GLY A 78 6.18 7.87 16.59
N GLY A 79 5.11 7.08 16.49
CA GLY A 79 3.88 7.29 17.26
C GLY A 79 3.19 8.62 16.95
N LEU A 80 3.39 9.16 15.73
CA LEU A 80 2.88 10.46 15.28
C LEU A 80 3.38 11.65 16.09
N LYS A 81 4.54 11.52 16.74
CA LYS A 81 5.20 12.65 17.40
C LYS A 81 5.46 13.76 16.39
N ASN A 82 5.09 14.99 16.72
CA ASN A 82 5.20 16.14 15.80
C ASN A 82 4.38 16.03 14.49
N VAL A 83 3.42 15.11 14.41
CA VAL A 83 2.47 14.98 13.29
C VAL A 83 1.10 15.41 13.76
N GLY A 84 0.71 16.65 13.44
CA GLY A 84 -0.50 17.26 13.98
C GLY A 84 -1.32 18.02 12.94
N LEU A 85 -2.14 18.96 13.43
CA LEU A 85 -3.03 19.76 12.58
C LEU A 85 -2.30 20.87 11.81
N GLN A 86 -1.06 21.19 12.19
CA GLN A 86 -0.25 22.18 11.47
C GLN A 86 0.27 21.57 10.17
N PRO A 87 0.31 22.33 9.07
CA PRO A 87 0.94 21.90 7.82
C PRO A 87 2.44 21.63 8.00
N ASN A 88 2.99 20.77 7.15
CA ASN A 88 4.43 20.54 7.04
C ASN A 88 4.92 21.04 5.67
N PRO A 89 5.75 22.09 5.61
CA PRO A 89 6.19 22.69 4.34
C PRO A 89 6.99 21.73 3.44
N ASP A 90 7.60 20.67 3.99
CA ASP A 90 8.34 19.68 3.20
C ASP A 90 7.44 18.84 2.28
N TYR A 91 6.15 18.75 2.63
CA TYR A 91 5.15 17.93 1.94
C TYR A 91 3.95 18.73 1.45
N SER A 92 3.36 19.57 2.29
CA SER A 92 2.31 20.50 1.89
C SER A 92 2.13 21.62 2.91
N SER A 93 2.13 22.86 2.42
CA SER A 93 1.76 24.05 3.20
C SER A 93 0.23 24.29 3.23
N ALA A 94 -0.53 23.55 2.43
CA ALA A 94 -1.96 23.75 2.23
C ALA A 94 -2.84 22.88 3.14
N ILE A 95 -2.39 21.68 3.52
CA ILE A 95 -3.18 20.73 4.31
C ILE A 95 -2.53 20.42 5.66
N PRO A 96 -3.30 20.00 6.68
CA PRO A 96 -2.75 19.47 7.93
C PRO A 96 -1.77 18.32 7.69
N HIS A 97 -0.68 18.26 8.44
CA HIS A 97 0.29 17.17 8.36
C HIS A 97 -0.37 15.80 8.64
N LEU A 98 -1.34 15.77 9.56
CA LEU A 98 -2.14 14.57 9.84
C LEU A 98 -2.98 14.09 8.65
N ALA A 99 -3.49 15.02 7.82
CA ALA A 99 -4.26 14.69 6.63
C ALA A 99 -3.38 14.07 5.53
N PHE A 100 -2.16 14.59 5.35
CA PHE A 100 -1.17 13.98 4.48
C PHE A 100 -0.77 12.58 4.98
N MET A 101 -0.53 12.44 6.30
CA MET A 101 -0.16 11.17 6.92
C MET A 101 -1.20 10.07 6.65
N ILE A 102 -2.49 10.36 6.86
CA ILE A 102 -3.54 9.36 6.67
C ILE A 102 -3.76 9.04 5.19
N PHE A 103 -3.58 10.01 4.29
CA PHE A 103 -3.61 9.75 2.86
C PHE A 103 -2.51 8.78 2.44
N GLN A 104 -1.27 9.03 2.86
CA GLN A 104 -0.13 8.15 2.58
C GLN A 104 -0.26 6.76 3.22
N ALA A 105 -0.92 6.67 4.38
CA ALA A 105 -1.23 5.38 5.01
C ALA A 105 -2.02 4.46 4.06
N MET A 106 -2.90 5.01 3.22
CA MET A 106 -3.70 4.22 2.29
C MET A 106 -2.84 3.57 1.20
N PHE A 107 -1.76 4.22 0.77
CA PHE A 107 -0.78 3.67 -0.18
C PHE A 107 0.02 2.55 0.48
N ALA A 108 0.43 2.75 1.74
CA ALA A 108 1.11 1.72 2.52
C ALA A 108 0.24 0.47 2.70
N ILE A 109 -1.07 0.64 2.89
CA ILE A 109 -2.03 -0.46 3.06
C ILE A 109 -2.27 -1.20 1.73
N ILE A 110 -2.55 -0.49 0.63
CA ILE A 110 -2.92 -1.14 -0.64
C ILE A 110 -1.76 -1.92 -1.25
N THR A 111 -0.52 -1.45 -1.06
CA THR A 111 0.66 -2.02 -1.73
C THR A 111 0.90 -3.50 -1.43
N PRO A 112 1.00 -3.96 -0.16
CA PRO A 112 1.14 -5.38 0.13
C PRO A 112 -0.12 -6.18 -0.24
N ALA A 113 -1.31 -5.56 -0.30
CA ALA A 113 -2.52 -6.24 -0.74
C ALA A 113 -2.46 -6.65 -2.22
N LEU A 114 -1.78 -5.86 -3.07
CA LEU A 114 -1.53 -6.21 -4.47
C LEU A 114 -0.66 -7.47 -4.61
N ILE A 115 0.19 -7.76 -3.63
CA ILE A 115 1.07 -8.95 -3.64
C ILE A 115 0.27 -10.23 -3.32
N VAL A 116 -0.82 -10.13 -2.55
CA VAL A 116 -1.61 -11.28 -2.09
C VAL A 116 -2.06 -12.18 -3.24
N GLY A 117 -2.42 -11.60 -4.39
CA GLY A 117 -2.84 -12.36 -5.57
C GLY A 117 -1.77 -13.35 -6.07
N ALA A 118 -0.49 -13.04 -5.87
CA ALA A 118 0.61 -13.90 -6.28
C ALA A 118 0.63 -15.20 -5.48
N PHE A 119 0.56 -15.14 -4.16
CA PHE A 119 0.74 -16.29 -3.28
C PHE A 119 -0.53 -16.76 -2.58
N ALA A 120 -1.69 -16.26 -2.98
CA ALA A 120 -2.98 -16.77 -2.54
C ALA A 120 -2.93 -18.30 -2.51
N GLU A 121 -3.41 -18.89 -1.42
CA GLU A 121 -3.52 -20.35 -1.23
C GLU A 121 -2.20 -21.09 -0.93
N ARG A 122 -1.05 -20.40 -0.76
CA ARG A 122 0.28 -21.04 -0.63
C ARG A 122 1.09 -20.66 0.61
N ILE A 123 0.57 -19.80 1.49
CA ILE A 123 1.27 -19.32 2.68
C ILE A 123 0.41 -19.52 3.93
N LYS A 124 1.04 -19.89 5.05
CA LYS A 124 0.37 -19.93 6.36
C LYS A 124 0.01 -18.50 6.77
N PHE A 125 -1.14 -18.30 7.41
CA PHE A 125 -1.61 -16.96 7.80
C PHE A 125 -0.63 -16.23 8.73
N SER A 126 0.00 -16.92 9.68
CA SER A 126 1.02 -16.33 10.56
C SER A 126 2.28 -15.91 9.81
N ALA A 127 2.75 -16.73 8.87
CA ALA A 127 3.89 -16.39 8.02
C ALA A 127 3.58 -15.19 7.12
N PHE A 128 2.34 -15.10 6.61
CA PHE A 128 1.86 -13.94 5.86
C PHE A 128 1.85 -12.65 6.70
N ALA A 129 1.37 -12.71 7.95
CA ALA A 129 1.34 -11.56 8.85
C ALA A 129 2.76 -11.01 9.09
N ILE A 130 3.70 -11.90 9.42
CA ILE A 130 5.10 -11.54 9.65
C ILE A 130 5.73 -11.00 8.36
N LEU A 131 5.52 -11.70 7.23
CA LEU A 131 6.05 -11.27 5.93
C LEU A 131 5.55 -9.88 5.56
N THR A 132 4.26 -9.60 5.73
CA THR A 132 3.66 -8.30 5.42
C THR A 132 4.27 -7.19 6.29
N LEU A 133 4.43 -7.44 7.59
CA LEU A 133 5.03 -6.48 8.51
C LEU A 133 6.49 -6.18 8.14
N LEU A 134 7.28 -7.23 7.89
CA LEU A 134 8.68 -7.08 7.49
C LEU A 134 8.80 -6.41 6.12
N TRP A 135 7.94 -6.78 5.17
CA TRP A 135 7.94 -6.20 3.84
C TRP A 135 7.57 -4.72 3.87
N ALA A 136 6.55 -4.33 4.63
CA ALA A 136 6.23 -2.92 4.82
C ALA A 136 7.41 -2.13 5.40
N THR A 137 8.03 -2.67 6.45
CA THR A 137 9.13 -1.99 7.16
C THR A 137 10.43 -1.91 6.36
N PHE A 138 10.82 -2.98 5.66
CA PHE A 138 12.14 -3.09 5.03
C PHE A 138 12.12 -2.91 3.51
N VAL A 139 10.94 -2.86 2.89
CA VAL A 139 10.79 -2.68 1.44
C VAL A 139 9.95 -1.45 1.16
N TYR A 140 8.72 -1.38 1.66
CA TYR A 140 7.84 -0.25 1.36
C TYR A 140 8.36 1.07 1.94
N ASP A 141 8.60 1.14 3.25
CA ASP A 141 8.98 2.38 3.92
C ASP A 141 10.28 3.00 3.34
N PRO A 142 11.36 2.21 3.08
CA PRO A 142 12.54 2.73 2.41
C PRO A 142 12.25 3.20 0.98
N ILE A 143 11.52 2.43 0.16
CA ILE A 143 11.21 2.86 -1.22
C ILE A 143 10.37 4.13 -1.24
N ALA A 144 9.39 4.25 -0.33
CA ALA A 144 8.61 5.47 -0.15
C ALA A 144 9.52 6.65 0.24
N HIS A 145 10.49 6.43 1.13
CA HIS A 145 11.47 7.45 1.48
C HIS A 145 12.34 7.85 0.29
N TRP A 146 12.84 6.89 -0.49
CA TRP A 146 13.71 7.17 -1.64
C TRP A 146 13.04 8.11 -2.63
N VAL A 147 11.77 7.86 -2.91
CA VAL A 147 11.02 8.50 -4.00
C VAL A 147 10.25 9.74 -3.54
N TRP A 148 9.60 9.67 -2.37
CA TRP A 148 8.72 10.73 -1.88
C TRP A 148 9.26 11.45 -0.64
N GLY A 149 10.07 10.78 0.18
CA GLY A 149 10.68 11.37 1.37
C GLY A 149 11.55 12.59 1.04
N THR A 150 11.50 13.62 1.87
CA THR A 150 12.43 14.76 1.74
C THR A 150 13.82 14.28 2.16
N GLY A 151 14.81 14.46 1.29
CA GLY A 151 16.15 13.87 1.44
C GLY A 151 16.33 12.52 0.74
N GLY A 152 15.26 11.90 0.25
CA GLY A 152 15.29 10.64 -0.49
C GLY A 152 16.18 10.71 -1.74
N TRP A 153 17.00 9.69 -1.97
CA TRP A 153 18.00 9.73 -3.03
C TRP A 153 17.40 9.75 -4.45
N LEU A 154 16.31 9.02 -4.69
CA LEU A 154 15.61 9.04 -5.99
C LEU A 154 14.94 10.39 -6.24
N ARG A 155 14.35 10.98 -5.19
CA ARG A 155 13.80 12.35 -5.25
C ARG A 155 14.89 13.36 -5.59
N ASN A 156 16.06 13.26 -4.96
CA ASN A 156 17.17 14.21 -5.16
C ASN A 156 17.78 14.16 -6.56
N ILE A 157 17.76 13.00 -7.24
CA ILE A 157 18.21 12.88 -8.64
C ILE A 157 17.11 13.25 -9.66
N GLY A 158 15.94 13.72 -9.20
CA GLY A 158 14.85 14.19 -10.07
C GLY A 158 13.93 13.08 -10.59
N THR A 159 13.83 11.95 -9.89
CA THR A 159 12.90 10.88 -10.27
C THR A 159 11.45 11.37 -10.18
N LEU A 160 10.69 11.17 -11.25
CA LEU A 160 9.28 11.55 -11.31
C LEU A 160 8.41 10.32 -11.06
N ASP A 161 7.77 10.28 -9.89
CA ASP A 161 6.76 9.30 -9.54
C ASP A 161 5.59 9.96 -8.81
N PHE A 162 4.58 10.34 -9.59
CA PHE A 162 3.46 11.17 -9.14
C PHE A 162 2.57 10.47 -8.10
N ALA A 163 2.21 9.21 -8.34
CA ALA A 163 1.26 8.47 -7.52
C ALA A 163 1.73 7.04 -7.19
N GLY A 164 2.99 6.68 -7.42
CA GLY A 164 3.52 5.41 -6.91
C GLY A 164 3.64 4.34 -7.98
N GLY A 165 3.96 4.73 -9.21
CA GLY A 165 4.44 3.83 -10.24
C GLY A 165 5.59 2.97 -9.70
N ILE A 166 6.56 3.58 -9.02
CA ILE A 166 7.68 2.87 -8.39
C ILE A 166 7.27 2.34 -7.02
N VAL A 167 6.79 3.24 -6.15
CA VAL A 167 6.57 2.92 -4.72
C VAL A 167 5.51 1.86 -4.50
N VAL A 168 4.44 1.85 -5.31
CA VAL A 168 3.33 0.91 -5.18
C VAL A 168 3.44 -0.20 -6.22
N HIS A 169 3.47 0.13 -7.51
CA HIS A 169 3.25 -0.86 -8.56
C HIS A 169 4.50 -1.70 -8.90
N VAL A 170 5.66 -1.06 -9.10
CA VAL A 170 6.90 -1.78 -9.36
C VAL A 170 7.32 -2.59 -8.13
N SER A 171 7.28 -1.99 -6.93
CA SER A 171 7.65 -2.67 -5.70
C SER A 171 6.80 -3.93 -5.44
N SER A 172 5.47 -3.81 -5.53
CA SER A 172 4.54 -4.94 -5.33
C SER A 172 4.62 -5.95 -6.46
N GLY A 173 4.79 -5.51 -7.72
CA GLY A 173 4.91 -6.38 -8.88
C GLY A 173 6.18 -7.25 -8.85
N VAL A 174 7.33 -6.64 -8.53
CA VAL A 174 8.60 -7.38 -8.36
C VAL A 174 8.50 -8.34 -7.18
N SER A 175 7.93 -7.89 -6.06
CA SER A 175 7.73 -8.73 -4.87
C SER A 175 6.81 -9.92 -5.17
N ALA A 176 5.73 -9.70 -5.92
CA ALA A 176 4.81 -10.74 -6.37
C ALA A 176 5.52 -11.77 -7.25
N LEU A 177 6.39 -11.33 -8.17
CA LEU A 177 7.19 -12.22 -9.02
C LEU A 177 8.17 -13.06 -8.18
N VAL A 178 8.93 -12.43 -7.29
CA VAL A 178 9.88 -13.12 -6.39
C VAL A 178 9.16 -14.16 -5.54
N MET A 179 8.01 -13.79 -4.95
CA MET A 179 7.21 -14.72 -4.15
C MET A 179 6.64 -15.87 -4.99
N ALA A 180 6.25 -15.61 -6.24
CA ALA A 180 5.76 -16.66 -7.14
C ALA A 180 6.86 -17.68 -7.49
N ILE A 181 8.12 -17.22 -7.65
CA ILE A 181 9.29 -18.08 -7.89
C ILE A 181 9.64 -18.89 -6.65
N LEU A 182 9.77 -18.24 -5.48
CA LEU A 182 10.20 -18.90 -4.23
C LEU A 182 9.19 -19.94 -3.73
N LEU A 183 7.89 -19.70 -3.91
CA LEU A 183 6.85 -20.64 -3.48
C LEU A 183 6.62 -21.80 -4.47
N GLY A 184 7.18 -21.74 -5.69
CA GLY A 184 7.05 -22.79 -6.70
C GLY A 184 5.65 -22.95 -7.31
N LYS A 185 5.45 -23.90 -8.23
CA LYS A 185 4.18 -24.06 -8.97
C LYS A 185 2.99 -24.41 -8.06
N ARG A 186 1.78 -23.94 -8.40
CA ARG A 186 0.53 -24.30 -7.69
C ARG A 186 0.23 -25.80 -7.84
N LEU A 187 -0.32 -26.40 -6.79
CA LEU A 187 -0.78 -27.78 -6.83
C LEU A 187 -1.94 -27.91 -7.85
N GLY A 188 -1.74 -28.71 -8.89
CA GLY A 188 -2.67 -28.85 -10.03
C GLY A 188 -2.37 -27.97 -11.25
N TYR A 189 -1.28 -27.17 -11.22
CA TYR A 189 -0.78 -26.44 -12.39
C TYR A 189 -0.53 -27.40 -13.56
N GLU A 190 -0.95 -27.01 -14.77
CA GLU A 190 -0.97 -27.83 -16.01
C GLU A 190 -1.89 -29.07 -15.99
N LYS A 191 -2.45 -29.46 -14.84
CA LYS A 191 -3.32 -30.64 -14.70
C LYS A 191 -4.80 -30.31 -14.68
N GLN A 192 -5.17 -29.08 -14.32
CA GLN A 192 -6.57 -28.63 -14.17
C GLN A 192 -6.72 -27.18 -14.64
N ALA A 193 -7.86 -26.85 -15.25
CA ALA A 193 -8.21 -25.48 -15.57
C ALA A 193 -8.51 -24.68 -14.29
N PHE A 194 -7.80 -23.58 -14.08
CA PHE A 194 -8.08 -22.63 -12.99
C PHE A 194 -9.11 -21.61 -13.48
N ALA A 195 -10.38 -22.00 -13.51
CA ALA A 195 -11.46 -21.06 -13.82
C ALA A 195 -11.73 -20.15 -12.60
N PRO A 196 -11.94 -18.84 -12.82
CA PRO A 196 -12.45 -17.93 -11.80
C PRO A 196 -13.75 -18.46 -11.19
N HIS A 197 -13.89 -18.39 -9.87
CA HIS A 197 -15.09 -18.89 -9.23
C HIS A 197 -16.28 -17.92 -9.36
N ASN A 198 -16.02 -16.62 -9.53
CA ASN A 198 -17.04 -15.58 -9.66
C ASN A 198 -16.51 -14.37 -10.45
N LEU A 199 -16.76 -14.37 -11.77
CA LEU A 199 -16.38 -13.26 -12.65
C LEU A 199 -17.09 -11.94 -12.30
N PRO A 200 -18.41 -11.90 -12.00
CA PRO A 200 -19.05 -10.68 -11.51
C PRO A 200 -18.36 -10.04 -10.30
N LEU A 201 -17.91 -10.85 -9.34
CA LEU A 201 -17.16 -10.37 -8.18
C LEU A 201 -15.81 -9.75 -8.57
N THR A 202 -15.14 -10.36 -9.56
CA THR A 202 -13.89 -9.84 -10.13
C THR A 202 -14.13 -8.47 -10.76
N VAL A 203 -15.17 -8.35 -11.59
CA VAL A 203 -15.53 -7.08 -12.24
C VAL A 203 -15.91 -6.01 -11.23
N LEU A 204 -16.66 -6.35 -10.17
CA LEU A 204 -16.98 -5.44 -9.09
C LEU A 204 -15.72 -4.93 -8.37
N GLY A 205 -14.79 -5.84 -8.04
CA GLY A 205 -13.50 -5.47 -7.45
C GLY A 205 -12.70 -4.54 -8.36
N GLY A 206 -12.67 -4.82 -9.67
CA GLY A 206 -12.05 -3.95 -10.67
C GLY A 206 -12.70 -2.57 -10.76
N ALA A 207 -14.03 -2.48 -10.68
CA ALA A 207 -14.75 -1.22 -10.68
C ALA A 207 -14.44 -0.37 -9.43
N LEU A 208 -14.35 -1.01 -8.25
CA LEU A 208 -13.97 -0.32 -7.01
C LEU A 208 -12.52 0.15 -7.03
N LEU A 209 -11.61 -0.67 -7.59
CA LEU A 209 -10.22 -0.27 -7.83
C LEU A 209 -10.16 0.97 -8.72
N TRP A 210 -10.88 0.96 -9.85
CA TRP A 210 -10.93 2.10 -10.76
C TRP A 210 -11.51 3.34 -10.10
N PHE A 211 -12.62 3.20 -9.36
CA PHE A 211 -13.24 4.30 -8.63
C PHE A 211 -12.30 4.89 -7.57
N GLY A 212 -11.66 4.03 -6.76
CA GLY A 212 -10.67 4.47 -5.76
C GLY A 212 -9.43 5.12 -6.38
N TRP A 213 -9.07 4.70 -7.61
CA TRP A 213 -7.91 5.24 -8.33
C TRP A 213 -8.00 6.73 -8.63
N PHE A 214 -9.21 7.32 -8.66
CA PHE A 214 -9.35 8.77 -8.76
C PHE A 214 -8.75 9.47 -7.53
N GLY A 215 -9.02 8.99 -6.32
CA GLY A 215 -8.40 9.51 -5.11
C GLY A 215 -6.90 9.22 -5.06
N PHE A 216 -6.48 8.05 -5.56
CA PHE A 216 -5.09 7.64 -5.61
C PHE A 216 -4.24 8.56 -6.51
N ASN A 217 -4.74 8.91 -7.70
CA ASN A 217 -3.99 9.77 -8.62
C ASN A 217 -4.23 11.26 -8.33
N ALA A 218 -5.49 11.70 -8.31
CA ALA A 218 -5.79 13.13 -8.20
C ALA A 218 -5.63 13.66 -6.76
N GLY A 219 -5.58 12.79 -5.75
CA GLY A 219 -5.17 13.17 -4.39
C GLY A 219 -3.67 13.42 -4.25
N SER A 220 -2.83 12.95 -5.18
CA SER A 220 -1.38 13.18 -5.19
C SER A 220 -0.96 14.50 -5.83
N ALA A 221 -1.92 15.33 -6.25
CA ALA A 221 -1.69 16.63 -6.86
C ALA A 221 -1.29 17.73 -5.86
#